data_AF-A0A150UQW5-F1
#
_entry.id   AF-A0A150UQW5-F1
#
_cell.length_a   1.000
_cell.length_b   1.000
_cell.length_c   1.000
_cell.angle_alpha   90.00
_cell.angle_beta   90.00
_cell.angle_gamma   90.00
#
_symmetry.space_group_name_H-M   'P 1'
#
loop_
_entity.id
_entity.type
_entity.pdbx_description
1 polymer ?
#
loop_
_entity_poly.entity_id
_entity_poly.type
_entity_poly.pdbx_seq_one_letter_code
_entity_poly.pdbx_strand_id
1 'polypeptide(L)'
;IKWLWIDTCCINKDSAAELSEAINSMFDWYHDAELCLAYLIDVNTNNKLTTFERSEWFKRGWTLQELLAPRMVVFLTKEWDVIGHKGHSAHGDHPHLTGPGIEQAIARITGINDIGLRVDEKLKWMEDRKTLRPEDMSYALFGILGVTLPVIYGEKFEGARQRLLAAI
;
A
#
# COMPACT_ATOMS: atom_id res chain seq x y z
N ILE A 1 14.03 -8.01 -14.53
CA ILE A 1 14.09 -7.42 -13.18
C ILE A 1 15.45 -7.77 -12.57
N LYS A 2 16.22 -6.80 -12.07
CA LYS A 2 17.56 -7.03 -11.48
C LYS A 2 17.56 -6.93 -9.94
N TRP A 3 16.55 -6.30 -9.37
CA TRP A 3 16.44 -6.02 -7.94
C TRP A 3 15.00 -6.27 -7.49
N LEU A 4 14.85 -6.76 -6.26
CA LEU A 4 13.58 -6.92 -5.58
C LEU A 4 13.67 -6.20 -4.25
N TRP A 5 12.64 -5.44 -3.90
CA TRP A 5 12.55 -4.74 -2.62
C TRP A 5 11.38 -5.30 -1.82
N ILE A 6 11.62 -5.56 -0.54
CA ILE A 6 10.62 -6.05 0.41
C ILE A 6 10.88 -5.31 1.73
N ASP A 7 9.89 -4.57 2.23
CA ASP A 7 9.99 -3.74 3.43
C ASP A 7 10.60 -4.46 4.65
N THR A 8 10.26 -5.73 4.83
CA THR A 8 10.72 -6.59 5.92
C THR A 8 12.18 -7.04 5.78
N CYS A 9 12.73 -7.06 4.57
CA CYS A 9 14.11 -7.48 4.30
C CYS A 9 15.04 -6.31 4.01
N CYS A 10 14.51 -5.22 3.45
CA CYS A 10 15.28 -4.12 2.90
C CYS A 10 15.32 -2.87 3.78
N ILE A 11 14.56 -2.84 4.88
CA ILE A 11 14.61 -1.76 5.86
C ILE A 11 15.23 -2.28 7.16
N ASN A 12 16.35 -1.71 7.56
CA ASN A 12 16.91 -1.91 8.89
C ASN A 12 16.09 -1.16 9.94
N LYS A 13 15.18 -1.86 10.61
CA LYS A 13 14.30 -1.29 11.63
C LYS A 13 15.02 -0.96 12.94
N ASP A 14 16.26 -1.41 13.12
CA ASP A 14 17.10 -1.10 14.29
C ASP A 14 17.82 0.26 14.13
N SER A 15 17.92 0.77 12.90
CA SER A 15 18.46 2.10 12.61
C SER A 15 17.32 3.12 12.51
N ALA A 16 17.17 3.97 13.52
CA ALA A 16 16.13 5.01 13.52
C ALA A 16 16.25 5.98 12.33
N ALA A 17 17.48 6.27 11.90
CA ALA A 17 17.73 7.13 10.74
C ALA A 17 17.26 6.48 9.44
N GLU A 18 17.64 5.23 9.21
CA GLU A 18 17.23 4.48 8.01
C GLU A 18 15.73 4.21 8.00
N LEU A 19 15.14 3.86 9.15
CA LEU A 19 13.69 3.68 9.27
C LEU A 19 12.92 4.96 8.94
N SER A 20 13.42 6.11 9.42
CA SER A 20 12.81 7.41 9.12
C SER A 20 12.93 7.75 7.63
N GLU A 21 14.09 7.50 7.02
CA GLU A 21 14.29 7.69 5.58
C GLU A 21 13.35 6.80 4.77
N ALA A 22 13.26 5.51 5.14
CA ALA A 22 12.42 4.54 4.47
C ALA A 22 10.94 4.92 4.52
N ILE A 23 10.41 5.28 5.70
CA ILE A 23 9.00 5.68 5.83
C ILE A 23 8.67 6.90 4.95
N ASN A 24 9.59 7.86 4.83
CA ASN A 24 9.39 9.04 4.00
C ASN A 24 9.58 8.75 2.49
N SER A 25 10.27 7.68 2.12
CA SER A 25 10.62 7.35 0.73
C SER A 25 9.81 6.20 0.13
N MET A 26 9.12 5.40 0.96
CA MET A 26 8.42 4.18 0.54
C MET A 26 7.41 4.41 -0.58
N PHE A 27 6.68 5.53 -0.55
CA PHE A 27 5.73 5.86 -1.60
C PHE A 27 6.43 6.03 -2.95
N ASP A 28 7.54 6.75 -2.99
CA ASP A 28 8.31 6.97 -4.22
C ASP A 28 8.92 5.67 -4.72
N TRP A 29 9.44 4.83 -3.81
CA TRP A 29 9.96 3.50 -4.17
C TRP A 29 8.90 2.61 -4.80
N TYR A 30 7.67 2.63 -4.26
CA TYR A 30 6.55 1.91 -4.84
C TYR A 30 6.10 2.51 -6.19
N HIS A 31 6.08 3.84 -6.31
CA HIS A 31 5.72 4.54 -7.54
C HIS A 31 6.70 4.25 -8.68
N ASP A 32 8.00 4.21 -8.38
CA ASP A 32 9.06 3.99 -9.36
C ASP A 32 9.31 2.50 -9.64
N ALA A 33 8.63 1.60 -8.92
CA ALA A 33 8.69 0.17 -9.18
C ALA A 33 8.05 -0.16 -10.53
N GLU A 34 8.72 -1.00 -11.33
CA GLU A 34 8.16 -1.54 -12.57
C GLU A 34 6.91 -2.39 -12.31
N LEU A 35 6.91 -3.13 -11.21
CA LEU A 35 5.84 -4.04 -10.81
C LEU A 35 5.84 -4.21 -9.29
N CYS A 36 4.66 -4.09 -8.68
CA CYS A 36 4.44 -4.49 -7.30
C CYS A 36 3.69 -5.83 -7.25
N LEU A 37 4.17 -6.76 -6.42
CA LEU A 37 3.51 -8.04 -6.18
C LEU A 37 2.83 -8.00 -4.81
N ALA A 38 1.51 -8.06 -4.78
CA ALA A 38 0.74 -8.19 -3.55
C ALA A 38 0.47 -9.68 -3.29
N TYR A 39 1.21 -10.26 -2.36
CA TYR A 39 1.02 -11.65 -1.92
C TYR A 39 0.04 -11.74 -0.75
N LEU A 40 -1.11 -12.40 -0.96
CA LEU A 40 -2.21 -12.47 0.00
C LEU A 40 -2.28 -13.87 0.62
N ILE A 41 -1.66 -14.01 1.79
CA ILE A 41 -1.56 -15.28 2.53
C ILE A 41 -2.91 -15.89 2.94
N ASP A 42 -3.96 -15.08 3.01
CA ASP A 42 -5.32 -15.44 3.42
C ASP A 42 -6.27 -15.73 2.25
N VAL A 43 -5.80 -15.59 1.00
CA VAL A 43 -6.57 -15.88 -0.21
C VAL A 43 -6.17 -17.24 -0.78
N ASN A 44 -7.16 -18.09 -1.04
CA ASN A 44 -6.97 -19.45 -1.55
C ASN A 44 -7.39 -19.54 -3.02
N THR A 45 -6.66 -20.28 -3.84
CA THR A 45 -6.98 -20.42 -5.26
C THR A 45 -8.39 -20.94 -5.54
N ASN A 46 -8.86 -21.95 -4.79
CA ASN A 46 -10.17 -22.57 -5.02
C ASN A 46 -11.36 -21.62 -4.87
N ASN A 47 -11.23 -20.55 -4.09
CA ASN A 47 -12.27 -19.55 -3.82
C ASN A 47 -11.69 -18.12 -3.92
N LYS A 48 -10.80 -17.89 -4.89
CA LYS A 48 -9.93 -16.70 -4.89
C LYS A 48 -10.69 -15.38 -4.88
N LEU A 49 -11.77 -15.24 -5.66
CA LEU A 49 -12.52 -13.97 -5.73
C LEU A 49 -13.22 -13.64 -4.40
N THR A 50 -13.87 -14.63 -3.77
CA THR A 50 -14.61 -14.41 -2.53
C THR A 50 -13.68 -14.19 -1.33
N THR A 51 -12.52 -14.87 -1.32
CA THR A 51 -11.51 -14.69 -0.27
C THR A 51 -10.70 -13.40 -0.49
N PHE A 52 -10.46 -13.00 -1.73
CA PHE A 52 -9.83 -11.71 -2.08
C PHE A 52 -10.61 -10.51 -1.56
N GLU A 53 -11.94 -10.48 -1.76
CA GLU A 53 -12.81 -9.40 -1.27
C GLU A 53 -12.78 -9.22 0.25
N ARG A 54 -12.39 -10.27 0.97
CA ARG A 54 -12.34 -10.30 2.44
C ARG A 54 -10.92 -10.30 2.98
N SER A 55 -9.92 -10.12 2.13
CA SER A 55 -8.53 -10.22 2.55
C SER A 55 -8.17 -9.13 3.55
N GLU A 56 -7.46 -9.52 4.60
CA GLU A 56 -6.86 -8.64 5.60
C GLU A 56 -5.86 -7.66 4.96
N TRP A 57 -5.34 -7.96 3.76
CA TRP A 57 -4.47 -7.04 3.04
C TRP A 57 -5.14 -5.67 2.83
N PHE A 58 -6.45 -5.62 2.55
CA PHE A 58 -7.19 -4.34 2.41
C PHE A 58 -7.44 -3.62 3.74
N LYS A 59 -7.22 -4.30 4.87
CA LYS A 59 -7.43 -3.77 6.23
C LYS A 59 -6.13 -3.34 6.91
N ARG A 60 -4.96 -3.58 6.31
CA ARG A 60 -3.67 -3.12 6.85
C ARG A 60 -3.40 -1.67 6.42
N GLY A 61 -2.82 -0.85 7.31
CA GLY A 61 -2.54 0.57 7.00
C GLY A 61 -1.52 0.74 5.87
N TRP A 62 -0.35 0.13 6.01
CA TRP A 62 0.78 0.27 5.06
C TRP A 62 0.50 -0.22 3.64
N THR A 63 -0.42 -1.18 3.47
CA THR A 63 -0.81 -1.68 2.15
C THR A 63 -1.58 -0.64 1.33
N LEU A 64 -2.00 0.48 1.94
CA LEU A 64 -2.59 1.60 1.20
C LEU A 64 -1.57 2.21 0.23
N GLN A 65 -0.31 2.38 0.65
CA GLN A 65 0.74 2.87 -0.26
C GLN A 65 1.07 1.81 -1.33
N GLU A 66 1.16 0.53 -0.95
CA GLU A 66 1.33 -0.59 -1.89
C GLU A 66 0.24 -0.63 -2.96
N LEU A 67 -1.00 -0.23 -2.61
CA LEU A 67 -2.12 -0.17 -3.55
C LEU A 67 -2.03 1.04 -4.49
N LEU A 68 -1.75 2.21 -3.92
CA LEU A 68 -1.93 3.49 -4.60
C LEU A 68 -0.71 3.95 -5.38
N ALA A 69 0.49 3.77 -4.82
CA ALA A 69 1.70 4.33 -5.38
C ALA A 69 2.15 3.60 -6.67
N PRO A 70 2.19 2.25 -6.74
CA PRO A 70 2.64 1.58 -7.94
C PRO A 70 1.71 1.80 -9.12
N ARG A 71 2.33 1.93 -10.30
CA ARG A 71 1.63 1.94 -11.59
C ARG A 71 0.94 0.62 -11.89
N MET A 72 1.57 -0.49 -11.48
CA MET A 72 1.04 -1.84 -11.63
C MET A 72 1.17 -2.64 -10.33
N VAL A 73 0.07 -3.26 -9.91
CA VAL A 73 0.04 -4.21 -8.80
C VAL A 73 -0.56 -5.53 -9.30
N VAL A 74 0.15 -6.64 -9.13
CA VAL A 74 -0.37 -8.00 -9.39
C VAL A 74 -0.68 -8.68 -8.08
N PHE A 75 -1.91 -9.17 -7.94
CA PHE A 75 -2.40 -9.81 -6.73
C PHE A 75 -2.29 -11.32 -6.86
N LEU A 76 -1.68 -11.94 -5.85
CA LEU A 76 -1.33 -13.35 -5.82
C LEU A 76 -1.98 -14.03 -4.61
N THR A 77 -2.47 -15.25 -4.81
CA THR A 77 -2.94 -16.10 -3.71
C THR A 77 -1.77 -16.63 -2.88
N LYS A 78 -2.07 -17.30 -1.77
CA LYS A 78 -1.05 -18.00 -0.96
C LYS A 78 -0.35 -19.14 -1.73
N GLU A 79 -0.99 -19.67 -2.77
CA GLU A 79 -0.41 -20.66 -3.69
C GLU A 79 0.41 -20.03 -4.83
N TRP A 80 0.59 -18.71 -4.84
CA TRP A 80 1.22 -17.94 -5.92
C TRP A 80 0.42 -17.91 -7.24
N ASP A 81 -0.87 -18.24 -7.20
CA ASP A 81 -1.74 -18.12 -8.36
C ASP A 81 -2.20 -16.67 -8.56
N VAL A 82 -2.28 -16.27 -9.82
CA VAL A 82 -2.69 -14.91 -10.19
C VAL A 82 -4.20 -14.74 -9.99
N ILE A 83 -4.55 -13.70 -9.23
CA ILE A 83 -5.93 -13.25 -9.03
C ILE A 83 -6.31 -12.28 -10.15
N GLY A 84 -5.45 -11.27 -10.37
CA GLY A 84 -5.61 -10.19 -11.33
C GLY A 84 -4.64 -9.05 -11.04
N HIS A 85 -4.81 -7.93 -11.73
CA HIS A 85 -3.96 -6.75 -11.56
C HIS A 85 -4.75 -5.44 -11.45
N LYS A 86 -4.06 -4.41 -10.93
CA LYS A 86 -4.47 -3.01 -10.97
C LYS A 86 -3.46 -2.21 -11.78
N GLY A 87 -3.94 -1.37 -12.68
CA GLY A 87 -3.13 -0.43 -13.45
C GLY A 87 -2.40 -1.09 -14.62
N HIS A 88 -1.41 -0.41 -15.18
CA HIS A 88 -0.81 -0.81 -16.46
C HIS A 88 0.71 -0.81 -16.37
N SER A 89 1.36 -1.74 -17.07
CA SER A 89 2.81 -1.70 -17.22
C SER A 89 3.22 -0.65 -18.25
N ALA A 90 4.32 0.05 -17.99
CA ALA A 90 4.93 0.95 -18.96
C ALA A 90 5.45 0.23 -20.23
N HIS A 91 5.65 -1.09 -20.14
CA HIS A 91 6.16 -1.94 -21.21
C HIS A 91 5.05 -2.77 -21.89
N GLY A 92 3.79 -2.49 -21.58
CA GLY A 92 2.62 -3.15 -22.13
C GLY A 92 2.13 -4.31 -21.26
N ASP A 93 0.83 -4.58 -21.32
CA ASP A 93 0.23 -5.60 -20.48
C ASP A 93 0.58 -7.00 -20.98
N HIS A 94 0.81 -7.91 -20.03
CA HIS A 94 1.00 -9.33 -20.27
C HIS A 94 -0.13 -10.11 -19.60
N PRO A 95 -1.35 -10.16 -20.20
CA PRO A 95 -2.54 -10.68 -19.53
C PRO A 95 -2.41 -12.13 -19.06
N HIS A 96 -1.58 -12.92 -19.74
CA HIS A 96 -1.28 -14.31 -19.40
C HIS A 96 -0.44 -14.45 -18.11
N LEU A 97 0.29 -13.41 -17.71
CA LEU A 97 1.08 -13.36 -16.48
C LEU A 97 0.41 -12.56 -15.36
N THR A 98 -0.39 -11.56 -15.71
CA THR A 98 -0.95 -10.59 -14.74
C THR A 98 -2.44 -10.78 -14.48
N GLY A 99 -3.09 -11.67 -15.23
CA GLY A 99 -4.51 -11.98 -15.08
C GLY A 99 -5.41 -10.82 -15.53
N PRO A 100 -6.71 -10.84 -15.19
CA PRO A 100 -7.64 -9.78 -15.56
C PRO A 100 -7.38 -8.48 -14.76
N GLY A 101 -7.76 -7.34 -15.34
CA GLY A 101 -7.89 -6.09 -14.59
C GLY A 101 -9.02 -6.20 -13.55
N ILE A 102 -8.74 -5.82 -12.31
CA ILE A 102 -9.67 -5.96 -11.16
C ILE A 102 -9.93 -4.64 -10.44
N GLU A 103 -9.74 -3.50 -11.12
CA GLU A 103 -9.96 -2.16 -10.61
C GLU A 103 -11.35 -1.98 -10.00
N GLN A 104 -12.40 -2.48 -10.66
CA GLN A 104 -13.77 -2.40 -10.15
C GLN A 104 -13.96 -3.17 -8.85
N ALA A 105 -13.31 -4.34 -8.71
CA ALA A 105 -13.36 -5.12 -7.49
C ALA A 105 -12.63 -4.38 -6.35
N ILE A 106 -11.43 -3.85 -6.63
CA ILE A 106 -10.66 -3.05 -5.68
C ILE A 106 -11.44 -1.81 -5.23
N ALA A 107 -12.04 -1.09 -6.17
CA ALA A 107 -12.83 0.10 -5.88
C ALA A 107 -14.04 -0.22 -4.99
N ARG A 108 -14.74 -1.33 -5.25
CA ARG A 108 -15.83 -1.81 -4.39
C ARG A 108 -15.37 -2.21 -2.99
N ILE A 109 -14.19 -2.81 -2.84
CA ILE A 109 -13.64 -3.25 -1.54
C ILE A 109 -13.17 -2.05 -0.72
N THR A 110 -12.50 -1.09 -1.36
CA THR A 110 -11.80 0.01 -0.70
C THR A 110 -12.57 1.32 -0.66
N GLY A 111 -13.59 1.48 -1.51
CA GLY A 111 -14.26 2.75 -1.76
C GLY A 111 -13.43 3.74 -2.58
N ILE A 112 -12.26 3.33 -3.08
CA ILE A 112 -11.33 4.19 -3.82
C ILE A 112 -11.58 4.01 -5.32
N ASN A 113 -12.30 4.95 -5.94
CA ASN A 113 -12.60 4.93 -7.38
C ASN A 113 -11.59 5.72 -8.21
N ASP A 114 -11.00 6.75 -7.62
CA ASP A 114 -9.97 7.61 -8.22
C ASP A 114 -9.06 8.11 -7.09
N ILE A 115 -7.84 8.52 -7.41
CA ILE A 115 -6.96 9.23 -6.47
C ILE A 115 -7.54 10.64 -6.32
N GLY A 116 -8.54 10.75 -5.44
CA GLY A 116 -9.18 12.02 -5.11
C GLY A 116 -8.14 13.10 -4.80
N LEU A 117 -8.35 14.30 -5.33
CA LEU A 117 -7.44 15.43 -5.12
C LEU A 117 -7.57 16.03 -3.71
N ARG A 118 -8.64 15.71 -2.98
CA ARG A 118 -8.93 16.33 -1.69
C ARG A 118 -8.28 15.57 -0.55
N VAL A 119 -7.68 16.31 0.37
CA VAL A 119 -6.98 15.75 1.52
C VAL A 119 -7.93 15.00 2.47
N ASP A 120 -9.15 15.50 2.68
CA ASP A 120 -10.12 14.85 3.55
C ASP A 120 -10.57 13.46 3.04
N GLU A 121 -10.64 13.27 1.72
CA GLU A 121 -10.89 11.96 1.12
C GLU A 121 -9.72 11.00 1.34
N LYS A 122 -8.48 11.48 1.14
CA LYS A 122 -7.26 10.69 1.38
C LYS A 122 -7.15 10.23 2.84
N LEU A 123 -7.53 11.09 3.79
CA LEU A 123 -7.57 10.75 5.21
C LEU A 123 -8.59 9.64 5.50
N LYS A 124 -9.76 9.65 4.84
CA LYS A 124 -10.81 8.63 5.01
C LYS A 124 -10.38 7.23 4.58
N TRP A 125 -9.43 7.12 3.64
CA TRP A 125 -8.92 5.81 3.18
C TRP A 125 -8.24 4.98 4.27
N MET A 126 -7.90 5.61 5.40
CA MET A 126 -7.34 4.95 6.58
C MET A 126 -8.38 4.55 7.63
N GLU A 127 -9.63 5.01 7.57
CA GLU A 127 -10.63 4.82 8.65
C GLU A 127 -10.90 3.33 8.96
N ASP A 128 -10.98 2.49 7.93
CA ASP A 128 -11.22 1.05 8.07
C ASP A 128 -9.94 0.20 8.14
N ARG A 129 -8.77 0.85 8.25
CA ARG A 129 -7.47 0.19 8.29
C ARG A 129 -6.91 0.12 9.70
N LYS A 130 -5.99 -0.81 9.89
CA LYS A 130 -5.32 -1.10 11.16
C LYS A 130 -3.82 -1.13 10.97
N THR A 131 -3.10 -0.62 11.96
CA THR A 131 -1.65 -0.69 12.05
C THR A 131 -1.22 -1.29 13.38
N LEU A 132 0.00 -1.83 13.42
CA LEU A 132 0.57 -2.37 14.65
C LEU A 132 0.92 -1.24 15.63
N ARG A 133 1.53 -0.17 15.12
CA ARG A 133 1.84 1.03 15.89
C ARG A 133 0.80 2.11 15.59
N PRO A 134 0.24 2.80 16.60
CA PRO A 134 -0.82 3.78 16.38
C PRO A 134 -0.37 4.97 15.50
N GLU A 135 0.89 5.37 15.56
CA GLU A 135 1.46 6.44 14.75
C GLU A 135 1.47 6.12 13.25
N ASP A 136 1.59 4.83 12.89
CA ASP A 136 1.63 4.38 11.50
C ASP A 136 0.32 4.69 10.75
N MET A 137 -0.79 4.91 11.46
CA MET A 137 -2.04 5.39 10.85
C MET A 137 -1.85 6.76 10.17
N SER A 138 -0.90 7.57 10.66
CA SER A 138 -0.52 8.84 10.05
C SER A 138 0.69 8.69 9.14
N TYR A 139 1.70 7.90 9.51
CA TYR A 139 2.91 7.75 8.71
C TYR A 139 2.65 7.09 7.35
N ALA A 140 1.71 6.15 7.28
CA ALA A 140 1.29 5.53 6.03
C ALA A 140 0.68 6.54 5.03
N LEU A 141 0.35 7.76 5.46
CA LEU A 141 -0.18 8.81 4.60
C LEU A 141 0.87 9.81 4.11
N PHE A 142 2.12 9.75 4.57
CA PHE A 142 3.14 10.77 4.25
C PHE A 142 3.32 10.97 2.75
N GLY A 143 3.68 9.91 2.02
CA GLY A 143 3.84 10.00 0.58
C GLY A 143 2.53 10.23 -0.18
N ILE A 144 1.40 9.71 0.32
CA ILE A 144 0.07 9.94 -0.29
C ILE A 144 -0.33 11.42 -0.26
N LEU A 145 0.09 12.12 0.80
CA LEU A 145 -0.14 13.55 1.01
C LEU A 145 1.03 14.43 0.57
N GLY A 146 2.12 13.83 0.09
CA GLY A 146 3.31 14.56 -0.39
C GLY A 146 4.04 15.32 0.72
N VAL A 147 4.05 14.79 1.94
CA VAL A 147 4.74 15.40 3.09
C VAL A 147 5.95 14.56 3.50
N THR A 148 6.99 15.25 3.97
CA THR A 148 8.17 14.63 4.61
C THR A 148 8.24 15.13 6.04
N LEU A 149 8.15 14.21 7.01
CA LEU A 149 8.08 14.55 8.44
C LEU A 149 8.96 13.62 9.28
N PRO A 150 9.44 14.07 10.45
CA PRO A 150 10.12 13.20 11.40
C PRO A 150 9.23 12.02 11.82
N VAL A 151 9.83 10.83 11.92
CA VAL A 151 9.19 9.62 12.46
C VAL A 151 9.54 9.49 13.93
N ILE A 152 8.54 9.65 14.82
CA ILE A 152 8.73 9.64 16.27
C ILE A 152 7.83 8.54 16.87
N TYR A 153 8.35 7.33 16.96
CA TYR A 153 7.61 6.25 17.62
C TYR A 153 7.51 6.49 19.13
N GLY A 154 6.29 6.44 19.67
CA GLY A 154 5.96 6.80 21.05
C GLY A 154 5.14 8.08 21.17
N GLU A 155 4.96 8.85 20.10
CA GLU A 155 4.14 10.07 20.12
C GLU A 155 2.61 9.79 20.09
N LYS A 156 2.22 8.52 19.93
CA LYS A 156 0.84 8.05 19.82
C LYS A 156 0.14 8.55 18.55
N PHE A 157 -1.04 8.00 18.29
CA PHE A 157 -1.85 8.36 17.13
C PHE A 157 -2.12 9.88 17.05
N GLU A 158 -2.56 10.49 18.15
CA GLU A 158 -2.95 11.90 18.15
C GLU A 158 -1.78 12.86 17.87
N GLY A 159 -0.59 12.56 18.41
CA GLY A 159 0.62 13.36 18.15
C GLY A 159 0.99 13.31 16.66
N ALA A 160 1.08 12.09 16.12
CA ALA A 160 1.42 11.88 14.71
C ALA A 160 0.38 12.52 13.78
N ARG A 161 -0.92 12.40 14.13
CA ARG A 161 -2.04 12.98 13.39
C ARG A 161 -1.99 14.50 13.40
N GLN A 162 -1.75 15.13 14.55
CA GLN A 162 -1.68 16.58 14.66
C GLN A 162 -0.55 17.16 13.80
N ARG A 163 0.64 16.51 13.81
CA ARG A 163 1.77 16.95 12.97
C ARG A 163 1.47 16.78 11.49
N LEU A 164 0.86 15.66 11.10
CA LEU A 164 0.45 15.43 9.72
C LEU A 164 -0.52 16.52 9.24
N LEU A 165 -1.56 16.82 10.02
CA LEU A 165 -2.56 17.83 9.69
C LEU A 165 -1.98 19.25 9.64
N ALA A 166 -0.92 19.54 10.41
CA ALA A 166 -0.24 20.84 10.39
C ALA A 166 0.69 21.01 9.17
N ALA A 167 1.03 19.93 8.46
CA ALA A 167 1.97 19.94 7.33
C ALA A 167 1.30 19.92 5.95
N ILE A 168 -0.03 19.78 5.91
CA ILE A 168 -0.87 19.80 4.70
C ILE A 168 -1.55 21.16 4.51
#